data_AF-A0A8J3SFI6-F1
#
_entry.id   AF-A0A8J3SFI6-F1
#
_cell.length_a   1.000
_cell.length_b   1.000
_cell.length_c   1.000
_cell.angle_alpha   90.00
_cell.angle_beta   90.00
_cell.angle_gamma   90.00
#
_symmetry.space_group_name_H-M   'P 1'
#
loop_
_entity.id
_entity.type
_entity.pdbx_description
1 polymer ?
#
loop_
_entity_poly.entity_id
_entity_poly.type
_entity_poly.pdbx_seq_one_letter_code
_entity_poly.pdbx_strand_id
1 'polypeptide(L)'
;MDRPFQPEPAARSRSGRIRYVIHGEDREQSIRLIDVARYVSEDPEVRTVRTVGDPAAPNLLVVEMTAEYAEILRRRLGPNFTIEQDLPVQPLG
;
A
#
# COMPACT_ATOMS: atom_id res chain seq x y z
N MET A 1 32.21 1.70 23.87
CA MET A 1 30.79 1.65 24.28
C MET A 1 29.97 1.58 23.00
N ASP A 2 29.72 0.36 22.52
CA ASP A 2 28.91 0.11 21.33
C ASP A 2 27.43 0.29 21.68
N ARG A 3 26.76 1.22 21.00
CA ARG A 3 25.29 1.27 21.04
C ARG A 3 24.78 0.17 20.11
N PRO A 4 23.86 -0.70 20.55
CA PRO A 4 23.27 -1.67 19.64
C PRO A 4 22.51 -0.93 18.53
N PHE A 5 22.74 -1.34 17.29
CA PHE A 5 21.92 -0.96 16.14
C PHE A 5 20.49 -1.41 16.42
N GLN A 6 19.63 -0.47 16.82
CA GLN A 6 18.19 -0.71 16.86
C GLN A 6 17.68 -0.61 15.43
N PRO A 7 17.15 -1.68 14.83
CA PRO A 7 16.45 -1.54 13.57
C PRO A 7 15.28 -0.58 13.80
N GLU A 8 15.27 0.54 13.08
CA GLU A 8 14.16 1.48 13.10
C GLU A 8 12.87 0.69 12.86
N PRO A 9 11.87 0.76 13.76
CA PRO A 9 10.60 0.10 13.52
C PRO A 9 10.01 0.73 12.26
N ALA A 10 9.96 -0.06 11.18
CA ALA A 10 9.52 0.34 9.85
C ALA A 10 8.44 1.42 9.94
N ALA A 11 8.84 2.67 9.65
CA ALA A 11 8.01 3.86 9.52
C ALA A 11 6.68 3.83 10.29
N ARG A 12 6.71 3.83 11.63
CA ARG A 12 5.53 4.24 12.40
C ARG A 12 5.31 5.73 12.18
N SER A 13 4.51 6.08 11.17
CA SER A 13 4.00 7.44 10.99
C SER A 13 3.33 7.86 12.30
N ARG A 14 3.54 9.10 12.77
CA ARG A 14 2.97 9.63 14.05
C ARG A 14 1.44 9.46 14.17
N SER A 15 0.76 9.20 13.06
CA SER A 15 -0.68 8.96 12.92
C SER A 15 -1.10 7.48 13.03
N GLY A 16 -0.19 6.53 13.22
CA GLY A 16 -0.50 5.09 13.18
C GLY A 16 -0.73 4.53 11.77
N ARG A 17 -0.52 5.35 10.73
CA ARG A 17 -0.56 4.92 9.33
C ARG A 17 0.71 4.15 8.98
N ILE A 18 0.56 3.05 8.24
CA ILE A 18 1.65 2.24 7.70
C ILE A 18 1.45 2.05 6.19
N ARG A 19 2.49 1.59 5.50
CA ARG A 19 2.45 1.40 4.05
C ARG A 19 1.77 0.09 3.69
N TYR A 20 0.91 0.18 2.69
CA TYR A 20 0.26 -0.92 2.03
C TYR A 20 0.51 -0.86 0.54
N VAL A 21 0.51 -2.04 -0.06
CA VAL A 21 0.56 -2.26 -1.49
C VAL A 21 -0.83 -2.70 -1.94
N ILE A 22 -1.34 -2.06 -3.00
CA ILE A 22 -2.56 -2.49 -3.70
C ILE A 22 -2.18 -2.92 -5.11
N HIS A 23 -2.56 -4.13 -5.49
CA HIS A 23 -2.38 -4.63 -6.86
C HIS A 23 -3.58 -5.50 -7.27
N GLY A 24 -3.79 -5.62 -8.59
CA GLY A 24 -4.73 -6.59 -9.13
C GLY A 24 -4.09 -7.97 -9.28
N GLU A 25 -4.89 -9.03 -9.25
CA GLU A 25 -4.39 -10.40 -9.49
C GLU A 25 -4.11 -10.69 -10.98
N ASP A 26 -4.67 -9.90 -11.90
CA ASP A 26 -4.56 -10.13 -13.34
C ASP A 26 -4.45 -8.83 -14.17
N ARG A 27 -4.29 -8.99 -15.49
CA ARG A 27 -4.08 -7.89 -16.43
C ARG A 27 -5.33 -7.02 -16.64
N GLU A 28 -6.53 -7.58 -16.58
CA GLU A 28 -7.77 -6.79 -16.62
C GLU A 28 -7.91 -5.93 -15.36
N GLN A 29 -7.44 -6.44 -14.23
CA GLN A 29 -7.47 -5.73 -12.96
C GLN A 29 -6.40 -4.67 -12.81
N SER A 30 -5.26 -4.83 -13.49
CA SER A 30 -4.27 -3.75 -13.62
C SER A 30 -4.86 -2.54 -14.34
N ILE A 31 -5.76 -2.74 -15.32
CA ILE A 31 -6.49 -1.65 -16.00
C ILE A 31 -7.46 -0.97 -15.03
N ARG A 32 -8.12 -1.72 -14.13
CA ARG A 32 -9.02 -1.16 -13.10
C ARG A 32 -8.29 -0.52 -11.92
N LEU A 33 -6.99 -0.76 -11.79
CA LEU A 33 -6.18 -0.18 -10.72
C LEU A 33 -6.09 1.35 -10.84
N ILE A 34 -6.32 1.92 -12.03
CA ILE A 34 -6.40 3.38 -12.19
C ILE A 34 -7.64 3.99 -11.51
N ASP A 35 -8.77 3.28 -11.53
CA ASP A 35 -9.98 3.74 -10.85
C ASP A 35 -9.80 3.66 -9.33
N VAL A 36 -9.11 2.60 -8.86
CA VAL A 36 -8.68 2.50 -7.46
C VAL A 36 -7.72 3.63 -7.10
N ALA A 37 -6.73 3.93 -7.95
CA ALA A 37 -5.77 5.02 -7.73
C ALA A 37 -6.47 6.37 -7.58
N ARG A 38 -7.46 6.65 -8.45
CA ARG A 38 -8.27 7.86 -8.38
C ARG A 38 -9.09 7.89 -7.09
N TYR A 39 -9.80 6.80 -6.79
CA TYR A 39 -10.63 6.66 -5.60
C TYR A 39 -9.82 6.90 -4.31
N VAL A 40 -8.66 6.26 -4.16
CA VAL A 40 -7.83 6.43 -2.95
C VAL A 40 -7.10 7.78 -2.90
N SER A 41 -6.91 8.44 -4.04
CA SER A 41 -6.30 9.79 -4.07
C SER A 41 -7.23 10.90 -3.60
N GLU A 42 -8.55 10.67 -3.71
CA GLU A 42 -9.60 11.58 -3.23
C GLU A 42 -9.98 11.31 -1.77
N ASP A 43 -9.43 10.23 -1.18
CA ASP A 43 -9.77 9.75 0.15
C ASP A 43 -8.83 10.35 1.23
N PRO A 44 -9.33 11.13 2.20
CA PRO A 44 -8.49 11.76 3.23
C PRO A 44 -7.83 10.74 4.19
N GLU A 45 -8.37 9.52 4.26
CA GLU A 45 -7.82 8.44 5.09
C GLU A 45 -6.63 7.74 4.42
N VAL A 46 -6.43 7.95 3.12
CA VAL A 46 -5.36 7.34 2.35
C VAL A 46 -4.40 8.40 1.83
N ARG A 47 -3.11 8.12 1.93
CA ARG A 47 -2.08 8.92 1.28
C ARG A 47 -1.37 8.07 0.24
N THR A 48 -1.54 8.39 -1.05
CA THR A 48 -0.76 7.74 -2.10
C THR A 48 0.72 8.14 -1.96
N VAL A 49 1.59 7.15 -1.79
CA VAL A 49 3.03 7.33 -1.66
C VAL A 49 3.70 7.17 -3.02
N ARG A 50 3.30 6.14 -3.78
CA ARG A 50 3.90 5.80 -5.07
C ARG A 50 2.92 5.08 -5.97
N THR A 51 2.99 5.35 -7.26
CA THR A 51 2.37 4.54 -8.32
C THR A 51 3.48 3.86 -9.10
N VAL A 52 3.33 2.57 -9.39
CA VAL A 52 4.34 1.76 -10.09
C VAL A 52 3.76 1.23 -11.38
N GLY A 53 4.50 1.43 -12.48
CA GLY A 53 4.07 1.08 -13.83
C GLY A 53 3.68 2.31 -14.64
N ASP A 54 2.87 2.10 -15.68
CA ASP A 54 2.33 3.18 -16.50
C ASP A 54 1.30 3.99 -15.67
N PRO A 55 1.40 5.32 -15.59
CA PRO A 55 0.40 6.13 -14.88
C PRO A 55 -1.03 5.97 -15.42
N ALA A 56 -1.21 5.63 -16.70
CA ALA A 56 -2.49 5.34 -17.33
C ALA A 56 -2.97 3.89 -17.11
N ALA A 57 -2.08 2.99 -16.67
CA ALA A 57 -2.37 1.60 -16.36
C ALA A 57 -1.40 1.09 -15.27
N PRO A 58 -1.60 1.52 -14.01
CA PRO A 58 -0.66 1.19 -12.95
C PRO A 58 -0.72 -0.30 -12.62
N ASN A 59 0.44 -0.90 -12.37
CA ASN A 59 0.53 -2.30 -11.94
C ASN A 59 0.37 -2.43 -10.43
N LEU A 60 0.78 -1.39 -9.69
CA LEU A 60 0.85 -1.41 -8.24
C LEU A 60 0.74 0.00 -7.67
N LEU A 61 0.02 0.15 -6.55
CA LEU A 61 -0.09 1.37 -5.77
C LEU A 61 0.52 1.15 -4.39
N VAL A 62 1.38 2.06 -3.95
CA VAL A 62 1.88 2.12 -2.59
C VAL A 62 1.18 3.27 -1.89
N VAL A 63 0.49 2.97 -0.80
CA VAL A 63 -0.37 3.89 -0.07
C VAL A 63 -0.09 3.81 1.42
N GLU A 64 -0.28 4.91 2.14
CA GLU A 64 -0.21 4.96 3.60
C GLU A 64 -1.61 5.14 4.17
N MET A 65 -2.03 4.21 5.03
CA MET A 65 -3.33 4.24 5.72
C MET A 65 -3.26 3.49 7.05
N THR A 66 -4.31 3.53 7.87
CA THR A 66 -4.41 2.73 9.09
C THR A 66 -4.77 1.27 8.76
N ALA A 67 -4.44 0.34 9.66
CA ALA A 67 -4.80 -1.06 9.47
C ALA A 67 -6.32 -1.28 9.41
N GLU A 68 -7.08 -0.53 10.22
CA GLU A 68 -8.54 -0.54 10.18
C GLU A 68 -9.06 -0.11 8.80
N TYR A 69 -8.49 0.96 8.23
CA TYR A 69 -8.89 1.44 6.90
C TYR A 69 -8.53 0.46 5.78
N ALA A 70 -7.41 -0.24 5.91
CA ALA A 70 -7.03 -1.29 4.97
C ALA A 70 -8.09 -2.42 4.93
N GLU A 71 -8.62 -2.85 6.09
CA GLU A 71 -9.70 -3.85 6.13
C GLU A 71 -11.01 -3.33 5.52
N ILE A 72 -11.32 -2.05 5.68
CA ILE A 72 -12.48 -1.42 5.04
C ILE A 72 -12.30 -1.41 3.52
N LEU A 73 -11.12 -1.00 3.06
CA LEU A 73 -10.81 -0.90 1.64
C LEU A 73 -10.81 -2.28 0.97
N ARG A 74 -10.29 -3.34 1.63
CA ARG A 74 -10.37 -4.73 1.14
C ARG A 74 -11.82 -5.16 0.91
N ARG A 75 -12.72 -4.90 1.86
CA ARG A 75 -14.15 -5.24 1.72
C ARG A 75 -14.82 -4.47 0.59
N ARG A 76 -14.41 -3.23 0.36
CA ARG A 76 -14.98 -2.34 -0.65
C ARG A 76 -14.51 -2.66 -2.07
N LEU A 77 -13.22 -2.95 -2.24
CA LEU A 77 -12.64 -3.33 -3.53
C LEU A 77 -12.97 -4.79 -3.92
N GLY A 78 -13.26 -5.63 -2.92
CA GLY A 78 -13.63 -7.02 -3.12
C GLY A 78 -12.42 -7.93 -3.37
N PRO A 79 -12.66 -9.23 -3.65
CA PRO A 79 -11.61 -10.25 -3.73
C PRO A 79 -10.64 -10.05 -4.89
N ASN A 80 -11.01 -9.19 -5.83
CA ASN A 80 -10.30 -8.90 -7.06
C ASN A 80 -8.97 -8.15 -6.79
N PHE A 81 -8.93 -7.32 -5.76
CA PHE A 81 -7.74 -6.55 -5.40
C PHE A 81 -7.09 -7.07 -4.13
N THR A 82 -5.79 -7.28 -4.19
CA THR A 82 -4.99 -7.64 -3.04
C THR A 82 -4.48 -6.37 -2.38
N ILE A 83 -4.64 -6.28 -1.06
CA ILE A 83 -4.06 -5.22 -0.23
C ILE A 83 -3.15 -5.87 0.80
N GLU A 84 -1.86 -5.62 0.72
CA GLU A 84 -0.84 -6.23 1.60
C GLU A 84 0.01 -5.17 2.25
N GLN A 85 0.58 -5.45 3.42
CA GLN A 85 1.50 -4.51 4.06
C GLN A 85 2.81 -4.46 3.27
N ASP A 86 3.30 -3.25 2.98
CA ASP A 86 4.61 -3.03 2.34
C ASP A 86 5.72 -3.31 3.37
N LEU A 87 6.02 -4.59 3.57
CA LEU A 87 7.07 -5.04 4.49
C LEU A 87 8.42 -4.97 3.75
N PRO A 88 9.46 -4.38 4.36
CA PRO A 88 10.79 -4.47 3.79
C PRO A 88 11.19 -5.94 3.71
N VAL A 89 11.68 -6.36 2.53
CA VAL A 89 12.22 -7.71 2.33
C VAL A 89 13.34 -7.90 3.33
N GLN A 90 13.16 -8.79 4.32
CA GLN A 90 14.27 -9.19 5.17
C GLN A 90 15.28 -9.92 4.29
N PRO A 91 16.54 -9.49 4.20
CA PRO A 91 17.55 -10.28 3.50
C PRO A 91 17.64 -11.63 4.20
N LEU A 92 17.46 -12.70 3.42
CA LEU A 92 17.77 -14.05 3.86
C LEU A 92 19.26 -14.06 4.23
N GLY A 93 19.55 -14.26 5.51
CA GLY A 93 20.91 -14.40 6.02
C GLY A 93 21.59 -15.67 5.52
#